data_AF-A0A3M8L330-F1
#
_entry.id   AF-A0A3M8L330-F1
#
_cell.length_a   1.000
_cell.length_b   1.000
_cell.length_c   1.000
_cell.angle_alpha   90.00
_cell.angle_beta   90.00
_cell.angle_gamma   90.00
#
_symmetry.space_group_name_H-M   'P 1'
#
loop_
_entity.id
_entity.type
_entity.pdbx_description
1 polymer ?
#
loop_
_entity_poly.entity_id
_entity_poly.type
_entity_poly.pdbx_seq_one_letter_code
_entity_poly.pdbx_strand_id
1 'polypeptide(L)'
;MQWWNSFVQWFTDADSLPVLFGAVVLVVASVLATWASRSAIKSLVRQRDREQQAAVIATLVDAAIEMSSWNSLSPQEQLLVDRAAGQADIQLRLLPVRGSALAAEWASHQLAEIRLTSGAFGYQSDAVLHEFRDRLLDWQAKPGKTRKVFQSDLERWQSQGTTRPSPAALLGEQEDWTPRQARDDRAPETNLLSPARSRSAAPAPLGNEEAPHEATQRLIDDVEALEVRPTGAGSHSAPVLPA
;
A
#
# COMPACT_ATOMS: atom_id res chain seq x y z
N MET A 1 -29.97 -55.91 24.45
CA MET A 1 -29.38 -56.18 25.78
C MET A 1 -28.13 -57.05 25.71
N GLN A 2 -28.12 -58.16 24.96
CA GLN A 2 -26.95 -59.06 24.89
C GLN A 2 -25.68 -58.41 24.31
N TRP A 3 -25.78 -57.61 23.24
CA TRP A 3 -24.61 -56.95 22.64
C TRP A 3 -23.86 -56.02 23.60
N TRP A 4 -24.59 -55.32 24.48
CA TRP A 4 -24.02 -54.43 25.49
C TRP A 4 -23.27 -55.23 26.57
N ASN A 5 -23.84 -56.35 27.04
CA ASN A 5 -23.17 -57.22 27.99
C ASN A 5 -21.91 -57.87 27.41
N SER A 6 -21.95 -58.32 26.15
CA SER A 6 -20.78 -58.89 25.47
C SER A 6 -19.66 -57.87 25.30
N PHE A 7 -20.00 -56.61 25.01
CA PHE A 7 -19.03 -55.53 24.95
C PHE A 7 -18.39 -55.23 26.31
N VAL A 8 -19.20 -55.11 27.36
CA VAL A 8 -18.70 -54.87 28.73
C VAL A 8 -17.81 -56.02 29.19
N GLN A 9 -18.24 -57.27 28.98
CA GLN A 9 -17.43 -58.45 29.31
C GLN A 9 -16.09 -58.44 28.57
N TRP A 10 -16.09 -58.22 27.26
CA TRP A 10 -14.86 -58.12 26.48
C TRP A 10 -13.94 -56.99 26.97
N PHE A 11 -14.51 -55.83 27.32
CA PHE A 11 -13.75 -54.68 27.84
C PHE A 11 -13.12 -54.93 29.22
N THR A 12 -13.72 -55.82 30.04
CA THR A 12 -13.19 -56.17 31.37
C THR A 12 -12.32 -57.43 31.38
N ASP A 13 -12.21 -58.12 30.24
CA ASP A 13 -11.43 -59.36 30.12
C ASP A 13 -9.92 -59.06 30.12
N ALA A 14 -9.13 -59.91 30.79
CA ALA A 14 -7.68 -59.67 30.94
C ALA A 14 -6.93 -59.77 29.60
N ASP A 15 -7.46 -60.58 28.67
CA ASP A 15 -6.88 -60.78 27.34
C ASP A 15 -7.08 -59.58 26.40
N SER A 16 -8.01 -58.66 26.69
CA SER A 16 -8.26 -57.47 25.86
C SER A 16 -7.38 -56.27 26.23
N LEU A 17 -6.67 -56.32 27.37
CA LEU A 17 -5.81 -55.25 27.88
C LEU A 17 -4.76 -54.75 26.87
N PRO A 18 -4.06 -55.60 26.09
CA PRO A 18 -3.09 -55.12 25.10
C PRO A 18 -3.74 -54.32 23.96
N VAL A 19 -4.94 -54.72 23.52
CA VAL A 19 -5.68 -54.02 22.47
C VAL A 19 -6.21 -52.68 22.97
N LEU A 20 -6.74 -52.64 24.19
CA LEU A 20 -7.18 -51.40 24.84
C LEU A 20 -6.02 -50.43 25.05
N PHE A 21 -4.87 -50.94 25.49
CA PHE A 21 -3.66 -50.12 25.62
C PHE A 21 -3.24 -49.52 24.28
N GLY A 22 -3.19 -50.32 23.20
CA GLY A 22 -2.89 -49.84 21.85
C GLY A 22 -3.88 -48.76 21.38
N ALA A 23 -5.18 -48.95 21.62
CA ALA A 23 -6.20 -47.96 21.30
C ALA A 23 -6.02 -46.65 22.08
N VAL A 24 -5.71 -46.73 23.39
CA VAL A 24 -5.43 -45.54 24.22
C VAL A 24 -4.18 -44.81 23.72
N VAL A 25 -3.11 -45.53 23.38
CA VAL A 25 -1.89 -44.92 22.82
C VAL A 25 -2.19 -44.19 21.51
N LEU A 26 -2.99 -44.79 20.62
CA LEU A 26 -3.40 -44.13 19.36
C LEU A 26 -4.24 -42.88 19.61
N VAL A 27 -5.15 -42.91 20.58
CA VAL A 27 -5.94 -41.72 20.97
C VAL A 27 -5.03 -40.63 21.52
N VAL A 28 -4.14 -40.97 22.45
CA VAL A 28 -3.19 -40.00 23.04
C VAL A 28 -2.26 -39.42 21.96
N ALA A 29 -1.72 -40.26 21.08
CA ALA A 29 -0.88 -39.82 19.97
C ALA A 29 -1.64 -38.85 19.04
N SER A 30 -2.91 -39.16 18.72
CA SER A 30 -3.77 -38.31 17.88
C SER A 30 -4.07 -36.95 18.53
N VAL A 31 -4.32 -36.95 19.84
CA VAL A 31 -4.55 -35.72 20.63
C VAL A 31 -3.29 -34.86 20.66
N LEU A 32 -2.12 -35.46 20.95
CA LEU A 32 -0.85 -34.76 20.97
C LEU A 32 -0.48 -34.20 19.60
N ALA A 33 -0.65 -34.98 18.54
CA ALA A 33 -0.41 -34.53 17.16
C ALA A 33 -1.29 -33.33 16.79
N THR A 34 -2.58 -33.37 17.14
CA THR A 34 -3.52 -32.27 16.90
C THR A 34 -3.12 -31.01 17.67
N TRP A 35 -2.71 -31.18 18.93
CA TRP A 35 -2.32 -30.07 19.78
C TRP A 35 -1.02 -29.39 19.29
N ALA A 36 -0.03 -30.19 18.92
CA ALA A 36 1.23 -29.70 18.33
C ALA A 36 0.98 -28.95 17.02
N SER A 37 0.14 -29.51 16.13
CA SER A 37 -0.22 -28.88 14.85
C SER A 37 -0.89 -27.52 15.06
N ARG A 38 -1.88 -27.43 15.97
CA ARG A 38 -2.54 -26.16 16.32
C ARG A 38 -1.56 -25.12 16.87
N SER A 39 -0.62 -25.56 17.71
CA SER A 39 0.40 -24.68 18.27
C SER A 39 1.33 -24.11 17.19
N ALA A 40 1.79 -24.97 16.27
CA ALA A 40 2.65 -24.57 15.16
C ALA A 40 1.97 -23.56 14.23
N ILE A 41 0.72 -23.82 13.84
CA ILE A 41 -0.08 -22.91 13.01
C ILE A 41 -0.23 -21.55 13.70
N LYS A 42 -0.56 -21.55 14.99
CA LYS A 42 -0.71 -20.30 15.77
C LYS A 42 0.60 -19.53 15.87
N SER A 43 1.73 -20.22 16.03
CA SER A 43 3.05 -19.60 16.05
C SER A 43 3.38 -18.97 14.70
N LEU A 44 3.11 -19.68 13.60
CA LEU A 44 3.37 -19.19 12.24
C LEU A 44 2.54 -17.95 11.92
N VAL A 45 1.24 -17.95 12.26
CA VAL A 45 0.37 -16.78 12.08
C VAL A 45 0.91 -15.59 12.85
N ARG A 46 1.27 -15.76 14.13
CA ARG A 46 1.84 -14.68 14.95
C ARG A 46 3.16 -14.15 14.40
N GLN A 47 3.99 -15.02 13.83
CA GLN A 47 5.22 -14.61 13.18
C GLN A 47 4.91 -13.75 11.94
N ARG A 48 3.98 -14.19 11.09
CA ARG A 48 3.56 -13.44 9.90
C ARG A 48 2.94 -12.09 10.25
N ASP A 49 2.10 -12.01 11.27
CA ASP A 49 1.51 -10.75 11.74
C ASP A 49 2.62 -9.75 12.15
N ARG A 50 3.67 -10.23 12.84
CA ARG A 50 4.81 -9.40 13.24
C ARG A 50 5.67 -8.96 12.06
N GLU A 51 5.90 -9.85 11.10
CA GLU A 51 6.63 -9.55 9.86
C GLU A 51 5.88 -8.50 9.02
N GLN A 52 4.56 -8.65 8.85
CA GLN A 52 3.73 -7.67 8.17
C GLN A 52 3.73 -6.32 8.88
N GLN A 53 3.59 -6.31 10.20
CA GLN A 53 3.64 -5.09 10.98
C GLN A 53 5.00 -4.39 10.87
N ALA A 54 6.10 -5.14 10.92
CA ALA A 54 7.45 -4.59 10.74
C ALA A 54 7.65 -4.00 9.33
N ALA A 55 7.17 -4.70 8.30
CA ALA A 55 7.27 -4.25 6.92
C ALA A 55 6.52 -2.93 6.69
N VAL A 56 5.29 -2.81 7.22
CA VAL A 56 4.49 -1.59 7.11
C VAL A 56 5.12 -0.41 7.86
N ILE A 57 5.67 -0.66 9.05
CA ILE A 57 6.37 0.38 9.80
C ILE A 57 7.64 0.83 9.05
N ALA A 58 8.38 -0.11 8.47
CA ALA A 58 9.55 0.22 7.67
C ALA A 58 9.19 1.10 6.46
N THR A 59 8.13 0.77 5.71
CA THR A 59 7.68 1.58 4.57
C THR A 59 7.15 2.96 4.99
N LEU A 60 6.49 3.07 6.15
CA LEU A 60 6.08 4.38 6.69
C LEU A 60 7.27 5.24 7.10
N VAL A 61 8.28 4.65 7.75
CA VAL A 61 9.48 5.37 8.17
C VAL A 61 10.32 5.79 6.96
N ASP A 62 10.42 4.94 5.94
CA ASP A 62 11.09 5.24 4.68
C ASP A 62 10.40 6.43 3.98
N ALA A 63 9.07 6.38 3.83
CA ALA A 63 8.30 7.50 3.31
C ALA A 63 8.47 8.78 4.16
N ALA A 64 8.55 8.67 5.48
CA ALA A 64 8.78 9.81 6.37
C ALA A 64 10.18 10.43 6.19
N ILE A 65 11.20 9.60 5.98
CA ILE A 65 12.56 10.07 5.68
C ILE A 65 12.54 10.87 4.36
N GLU A 66 11.94 10.33 3.31
CA GLU A 66 11.83 11.03 2.02
C GLU A 66 11.02 12.33 2.17
N MET A 67 9.89 12.31 2.91
CA MET A 67 9.08 13.49 3.22
C MET A 67 9.81 14.55 4.04
N SER A 68 10.78 14.18 4.89
CA SER A 68 11.60 15.16 5.61
C SER A 68 12.43 16.03 4.65
N SER A 69 12.69 15.52 3.44
CA SER A 69 13.40 16.18 2.34
C SER A 69 12.47 16.69 1.24
N TRP A 70 11.16 16.84 1.52
CA TRP A 70 10.12 17.21 0.55
C TRP A 70 10.49 18.37 -0.38
N ASN A 71 11.09 19.45 0.15
CA ASN A 71 11.46 20.63 -0.64
C ASN A 71 12.62 20.40 -1.63
N SER A 72 13.43 19.37 -1.41
CA SER A 72 14.49 18.97 -2.35
C SER A 72 14.04 17.95 -3.39
N LEU A 73 12.88 17.32 -3.21
CA LEU A 73 12.34 16.34 -4.15
C LEU A 73 11.74 17.01 -5.37
N SER A 74 11.96 16.43 -6.54
CA SER A 74 11.26 16.80 -7.77
C SER A 74 9.76 16.47 -7.69
N PRO A 75 8.89 17.11 -8.51
CA PRO A 75 7.46 16.82 -8.50
C PRO A 75 7.11 15.35 -8.78
N GLN A 76 7.93 14.66 -9.59
CA GLN A 76 7.72 13.24 -9.87
C GLN A 76 8.04 12.37 -8.66
N GLU A 77 9.14 12.66 -7.95
CA GLU A 77 9.50 11.96 -6.71
C GLU A 77 8.44 12.21 -5.63
N GLN A 78 7.97 13.45 -5.47
CA GLN A 78 6.89 13.80 -4.53
C GLN A 78 5.64 12.92 -4.72
N LEU A 79 5.22 12.68 -5.96
CA LEU A 79 4.09 11.78 -6.26
C LEU A 79 4.38 10.33 -5.86
N LEU A 80 5.61 9.84 -6.04
CA LEU A 80 6.00 8.49 -5.63
C LEU A 80 5.98 8.34 -4.11
N VAL A 81 6.51 9.34 -3.37
CA VAL A 81 6.48 9.37 -1.91
C VAL A 81 5.05 9.40 -1.38
N ASP A 82 4.18 10.26 -1.94
CA ASP A 82 2.77 10.32 -1.55
C ASP A 82 2.05 8.99 -1.83
N ARG A 83 2.36 8.31 -2.95
CA ARG A 83 1.82 6.97 -3.23
C ARG A 83 2.34 5.93 -2.23
N ALA A 84 3.63 5.94 -1.92
CA ALA A 84 4.23 5.00 -0.96
C ALA A 84 3.60 5.16 0.44
N ALA A 85 3.45 6.40 0.90
CA ALA A 85 2.77 6.72 2.15
C ALA A 85 1.30 6.28 2.14
N GLY A 86 0.57 6.54 1.05
CA GLY A 86 -0.82 6.11 0.91
C GLY A 86 -0.98 4.59 0.92
N GLN A 87 -0.09 3.83 0.27
CA GLN A 87 -0.10 2.38 0.32
C GLN A 87 0.22 1.86 1.72
N ALA A 88 1.20 2.45 2.39
CA ALA A 88 1.58 2.07 3.74
C ALA A 88 0.47 2.38 4.77
N ASP A 89 -0.26 3.51 4.62
CA ASP A 89 -1.44 3.83 5.45
C ASP A 89 -2.55 2.79 5.28
N ILE A 90 -2.87 2.42 4.04
CA ILE A 90 -3.88 1.39 3.76
C ILE A 90 -3.47 0.06 4.41
N GLN A 91 -2.21 -0.37 4.22
CA GLN A 91 -1.72 -1.60 4.82
C GLN A 91 -1.75 -1.54 6.36
N LEU A 92 -1.38 -0.40 6.95
CA LEU A 92 -1.44 -0.18 8.39
C LEU A 92 -2.86 -0.36 8.92
N ARG A 93 -3.87 0.21 8.25
CA ARG A 93 -5.29 0.06 8.65
C ARG A 93 -5.78 -1.37 8.57
N LEU A 94 -5.28 -2.14 7.61
CA LEU A 94 -5.65 -3.54 7.38
C LEU A 94 -4.96 -4.52 8.33
N LEU A 95 -3.94 -4.08 9.09
CA LEU A 95 -3.24 -4.97 10.02
C LEU A 95 -4.18 -5.53 11.11
N PRO A 96 -4.09 -6.83 11.44
CA PRO A 96 -4.89 -7.48 12.48
C PRO A 96 -4.37 -7.17 13.90
N VAL A 97 -4.02 -5.89 14.17
CA VAL A 97 -3.42 -5.43 15.42
C VAL A 97 -4.32 -4.40 16.10
N ARG A 98 -4.38 -4.43 17.43
CA ARG A 98 -5.19 -3.48 18.20
C ARG A 98 -4.74 -2.04 17.95
N GLY A 99 -5.69 -1.20 17.55
CA GLY A 99 -5.44 0.23 17.35
C GLY A 99 -4.74 0.55 16.04
N SER A 100 -4.69 -0.37 15.07
CA SER A 100 -4.14 -0.15 13.73
C SER A 100 -4.73 1.08 13.04
N ALA A 101 -6.05 1.20 12.98
CA ALA A 101 -6.73 2.35 12.38
C ALA A 101 -6.37 3.68 13.05
N LEU A 102 -6.19 3.67 14.38
CA LEU A 102 -5.85 4.85 15.15
C LEU A 102 -4.37 5.22 15.01
N ALA A 103 -3.50 4.22 14.90
CA ALA A 103 -2.09 4.42 14.54
C ALA A 103 -1.95 5.00 13.13
N ALA A 104 -2.79 4.56 12.18
CA ALA A 104 -2.81 5.09 10.82
C ALA A 104 -3.24 6.56 10.78
N GLU A 105 -4.31 6.92 11.48
CA GLU A 105 -4.75 8.31 11.60
C GLU A 105 -3.67 9.18 12.25
N TRP A 106 -3.07 8.71 13.34
CA TRP A 106 -1.95 9.40 13.97
C TRP A 106 -0.74 9.56 13.02
N ALA A 107 -0.38 8.51 12.29
CA ALA A 107 0.73 8.53 11.36
C ALA A 107 0.49 9.49 10.19
N SER A 108 -0.73 9.52 9.64
CA SER A 108 -1.09 10.46 8.57
C SER A 108 -0.95 11.93 9.02
N HIS A 109 -1.28 12.22 10.28
CA HIS A 109 -1.11 13.56 10.83
C HIS A 109 0.37 13.94 10.98
N GLN A 110 1.19 13.03 11.54
CA GLN A 110 2.62 13.25 11.69
C GLN A 110 3.35 13.38 10.35
N LEU A 111 2.98 12.59 9.34
CA LEU A 111 3.55 12.71 8.00
C LEU A 111 3.26 14.08 7.39
N ALA A 112 2.04 14.61 7.58
CA ALA A 112 1.71 15.97 7.15
C ALA A 112 2.54 17.03 7.90
N GLU A 113 2.78 16.85 9.20
CA GLU A 113 3.62 17.75 10.00
C GLU A 113 5.10 17.70 9.56
N ILE A 114 5.65 16.51 9.29
CA ILE A 114 7.00 16.33 8.74
C ILE A 114 7.13 17.02 7.39
N ARG A 115 6.14 16.85 6.49
CA ARG A 115 6.12 17.51 5.18
C ARG A 115 6.10 19.04 5.31
N LEU A 116 5.31 19.59 6.25
CA LEU A 116 5.24 21.03 6.50
C LEU A 116 6.55 21.61 7.06
N THR A 117 7.25 20.84 7.89
CA THR A 117 8.48 21.29 8.58
C THR A 117 9.76 21.02 7.79
N SER A 118 9.70 20.21 6.72
CA SER A 118 10.81 19.87 5.82
C SER A 118 11.63 21.07 5.32
N GLY A 119 10.97 22.22 5.09
CA GLY A 119 11.64 23.43 4.59
C GLY A 119 12.08 24.41 5.68
N ALA A 120 11.58 24.23 6.90
CA ALA A 120 11.75 25.22 7.95
C ALA A 120 13.15 25.14 8.55
N PHE A 121 13.62 23.99 9.06
CA PHE A 121 14.97 23.83 9.61
C PHE A 121 15.29 22.33 9.79
N GLY A 122 16.36 21.83 9.14
CA GLY A 122 16.72 20.40 9.13
C GLY A 122 16.84 19.73 10.51
N TYR A 123 17.28 20.48 11.54
CA TYR A 123 17.39 19.94 12.90
C TYR A 123 16.03 19.65 13.57
N GLN A 124 14.97 20.37 13.19
CA GLN A 124 13.63 20.15 13.75
C GLN A 124 12.93 18.99 13.05
N SER A 125 13.11 18.83 11.73
CA SER A 125 12.57 17.69 10.98
C SER A 125 13.17 16.37 11.44
N ASP A 126 14.48 16.34 11.76
CA ASP A 126 15.13 15.12 12.27
C ASP A 126 14.56 14.70 13.64
N ALA A 127 14.28 15.65 14.53
CA ALA A 127 13.70 15.36 15.84
C ALA A 127 12.27 14.79 15.72
N VAL A 128 11.44 15.39 14.87
CA VAL A 128 10.06 14.91 14.61
C VAL A 128 10.08 13.53 13.95
N LEU A 129 11.01 13.29 13.01
CA LEU A 129 11.19 11.99 12.37
C LEU A 129 11.61 10.90 13.37
N HIS A 130 12.53 11.22 14.29
CA HIS A 130 12.93 10.30 15.36
C HIS A 130 11.77 9.96 16.29
N GLU A 131 10.98 10.95 16.73
CA GLU A 131 9.79 10.68 17.52
C GLU A 131 8.78 9.83 16.73
N PHE A 132 8.55 10.13 15.45
CA PHE A 132 7.66 9.36 14.59
C PHE A 132 8.04 7.87 14.57
N ARG A 133 9.31 7.57 14.27
CA ARG A 133 9.84 6.20 14.26
C ARG A 133 9.69 5.53 15.62
N ASP A 134 10.14 6.19 16.68
CA ASP A 134 10.21 5.58 18.01
C ASP A 134 8.81 5.29 18.55
N ARG A 135 7.82 6.15 18.27
CA ARG A 135 6.40 5.92 18.59
C ARG A 135 5.80 4.74 17.83
N LEU A 136 6.14 4.56 16.56
CA LEU A 136 5.71 3.40 15.77
C LEU A 136 6.35 2.10 16.29
N LEU A 137 7.62 2.13 16.67
CA LEU A 137 8.31 0.99 17.29
C LEU A 137 7.72 0.64 18.67
N ASP A 138 7.38 1.65 19.46
CA ASP A 138 6.67 1.47 20.74
C ASP A 138 5.29 0.85 20.53
N TRP A 139 4.56 1.29 19.50
CA TRP A 139 3.29 0.68 19.12
C TRP A 139 3.47 -0.77 18.62
N GLN A 140 4.53 -1.05 17.86
CA GLN A 140 4.88 -2.41 17.45
C GLN A 140 5.08 -3.33 18.66
N ALA A 141 5.83 -2.86 19.66
CA ALA A 141 6.11 -3.63 20.86
C ALA A 141 4.88 -3.76 21.78
N LYS A 142 4.07 -2.70 21.92
CA LYS A 142 2.98 -2.60 22.92
C LYS A 142 1.74 -1.90 22.35
N PRO A 143 1.04 -2.50 21.36
CA PRO A 143 -0.03 -1.82 20.61
C PRO A 143 -1.19 -1.37 21.51
N GLY A 144 -1.52 -2.17 22.53
CA GLY A 144 -2.60 -1.85 23.48
C GLY A 144 -2.31 -0.65 24.40
N LYS A 145 -1.05 -0.39 24.73
CA LYS A 145 -0.67 0.76 25.57
C LYS A 145 -0.53 2.02 24.71
N THR A 146 0.19 1.90 23.60
CA THR A 146 0.50 3.04 22.72
C THR A 146 -0.74 3.59 22.02
N ARG A 147 -1.78 2.77 21.78
CA ARG A 147 -3.08 3.25 21.29
C ARG A 147 -3.63 4.42 22.11
N LYS A 148 -3.48 4.41 23.45
CA LYS A 148 -3.98 5.50 24.29
C LYS A 148 -3.20 6.80 24.08
N VAL A 149 -1.90 6.68 23.83
CA VAL A 149 -1.01 7.82 23.53
C VAL A 149 -1.41 8.45 22.21
N PHE A 150 -1.55 7.63 21.16
CA PHE A 150 -2.04 8.10 19.86
C PHE A 150 -3.42 8.75 19.96
N GLN A 151 -4.31 8.17 20.77
CA GLN A 151 -5.64 8.75 20.97
C GLN A 151 -5.55 10.11 21.66
N SER A 152 -4.75 10.23 22.72
CA SER A 152 -4.56 11.51 23.39
C SER A 152 -3.90 12.56 22.50
N ASP A 153 -2.98 12.15 21.60
CA ASP A 153 -2.36 13.06 20.64
C ASP A 153 -3.37 13.55 19.61
N LEU A 154 -4.20 12.65 19.06
CA LEU A 154 -5.28 13.01 18.14
C LEU A 154 -6.29 13.94 18.79
N GLU A 155 -6.73 13.65 20.02
CA GLU A 155 -7.64 14.52 20.79
C GLU A 155 -7.00 15.90 21.05
N ARG A 156 -5.71 15.92 21.38
CA ARG A 156 -4.92 17.15 21.54
C ARG A 156 -4.89 17.94 20.25
N TRP A 157 -4.58 17.33 19.11
CA TRP A 157 -4.53 18.00 17.81
C TRP A 157 -5.92 18.47 17.35
N GLN A 158 -6.99 17.73 17.62
CA GLN A 158 -8.36 18.19 17.33
C GLN A 158 -8.70 19.45 18.15
N SER A 159 -8.31 19.49 19.42
CA SER A 159 -8.51 20.68 20.27
C SER A 159 -7.69 21.89 19.81
N GLN A 160 -6.44 21.68 19.38
CA GLN A 160 -5.57 22.75 18.84
C GLN A 160 -6.04 23.19 17.45
N GLY A 161 -6.44 22.23 16.61
CA GLY A 161 -6.94 22.43 15.26
C GLY A 161 -8.28 23.14 15.19
N THR A 162 -9.11 23.10 16.25
CA THR A 162 -10.32 23.93 16.34
C THR A 162 -9.99 25.44 16.40
N THR A 163 -8.74 25.80 16.67
CA THR A 163 -8.25 27.20 16.61
C THR A 163 -7.75 27.60 15.21
N ARG A 164 -7.61 26.65 14.27
CA ARG A 164 -7.18 26.87 12.86
C ARG A 164 -8.34 26.46 11.93
N PRO A 165 -8.54 27.05 10.74
CA PRO A 165 -9.65 26.63 9.87
C PRO A 165 -9.52 25.14 9.55
N SER A 166 -10.59 24.37 9.79
CA SER A 166 -10.57 22.93 9.54
C SER A 166 -10.43 22.65 8.03
N PRO A 167 -9.84 21.52 7.61
CA PRO A 167 -9.80 21.14 6.21
C PRO A 167 -11.21 21.08 5.58
N ALA A 168 -12.26 20.80 6.35
CA ALA A 168 -13.64 20.85 5.86
C ALA A 168 -14.10 22.29 5.54
N ALA A 169 -13.61 23.31 6.25
CA ALA A 169 -13.83 24.71 5.89
C ALA A 169 -13.04 25.09 4.62
N LEU A 170 -11.82 24.57 4.45
CA LEU A 170 -11.00 24.79 3.26
C LEU A 170 -11.54 24.08 2.01
N LEU A 171 -12.12 22.89 2.17
CA LEU A 171 -12.83 22.14 1.11
C LEU A 171 -14.12 22.87 0.69
N GLY A 172 -14.88 23.40 1.64
CA GLY A 172 -16.04 24.24 1.34
C GLY A 172 -15.66 25.55 0.61
N GLU A 173 -14.51 26.13 0.93
CA GLU A 173 -13.97 27.25 0.16
C GLU A 173 -13.53 26.80 -1.25
N GLN A 174 -12.82 25.68 -1.42
CA GLN A 174 -12.43 25.17 -2.75
C GLN A 174 -13.66 24.85 -3.64
N GLU A 175 -14.72 24.28 -3.07
CA GLU A 175 -15.98 24.05 -3.77
C GLU A 175 -16.69 25.36 -4.16
N ASP A 176 -16.45 26.47 -3.46
CA ASP A 176 -16.99 27.80 -3.79
C ASP A 176 -16.11 28.61 -4.78
N TRP A 177 -14.83 28.24 -4.91
CA TRP A 177 -13.92 28.78 -5.93
C TRP A 177 -14.08 28.10 -7.30
N THR A 178 -14.46 26.82 -7.33
CA THR A 178 -14.66 26.05 -8.58
C THR A 178 -15.79 26.60 -9.49
N PRO A 179 -16.91 27.12 -8.98
CA PRO A 179 -17.96 27.77 -9.79
C PRO A 179 -17.59 29.17 -10.31
N ARG A 180 -16.57 29.83 -9.74
CA ARG A 180 -16.14 31.16 -10.20
C ARG A 180 -15.28 31.09 -11.45
N GLN A 181 -14.34 30.14 -11.54
CA GLN A 181 -13.53 29.94 -12.75
C GLN A 181 -14.39 29.45 -13.94
N ALA A 182 -15.32 28.53 -13.73
CA ALA A 182 -16.21 28.04 -14.79
C ALA A 182 -17.23 29.09 -15.29
N ARG A 183 -17.49 30.15 -14.52
CA ARG A 183 -18.39 31.25 -14.89
C ARG A 183 -17.63 32.41 -15.55
N ASP A 184 -16.37 32.67 -15.18
CA ASP A 184 -15.52 33.65 -15.87
C ASP A 184 -15.07 33.19 -17.27
N ASP A 185 -14.86 31.88 -17.48
CA ASP A 185 -14.56 31.32 -18.81
C ASP A 185 -15.80 31.23 -19.73
N ARG A 186 -16.99 31.62 -19.24
CA ARG A 186 -18.24 31.56 -20.00
C ARG A 186 -19.04 32.87 -19.91
N ALA A 187 -18.42 33.96 -20.34
CA ALA A 187 -19.15 35.15 -20.79
C ALA A 187 -19.53 35.02 -22.29
N PRO A 188 -20.69 35.55 -22.74
CA PRO A 188 -21.32 35.14 -23.99
C PRO A 188 -20.96 36.05 -25.17
N GLU A 189 -20.27 35.53 -26.19
CA GLU A 189 -20.29 36.14 -27.52
C GLU A 189 -21.54 35.65 -28.29
N THR A 190 -22.61 36.44 -28.24
CA THR A 190 -23.67 36.39 -29.26
C THR A 190 -23.52 37.61 -30.16
N ASN A 191 -22.96 37.42 -31.35
CA ASN A 191 -23.34 38.25 -32.50
C ASN A 191 -23.09 37.54 -33.85
N LEU A 192 -24.16 36.92 -34.35
CA LEU A 192 -24.70 36.97 -35.72
C LEU A 192 -23.77 36.88 -36.96
N LEU A 193 -23.99 35.79 -37.72
CA LEU A 193 -24.07 35.66 -39.19
C LEU A 193 -22.81 35.95 -40.05
N SER A 194 -22.27 34.87 -40.65
CA SER A 194 -21.27 34.86 -41.74
C SER A 194 -21.74 35.57 -43.02
N PRO A 195 -20.81 35.91 -43.95
CA PRO A 195 -20.58 34.97 -45.05
C PRO A 195 -19.11 34.79 -45.47
N ALA A 196 -18.86 33.62 -46.05
CA ALA A 196 -17.60 33.14 -46.60
C ALA A 196 -16.96 34.07 -47.66
N ARG A 197 -15.62 34.12 -47.65
CA ARG A 197 -14.82 34.54 -48.81
C ARG A 197 -13.76 33.47 -49.12
N SER A 198 -13.88 32.90 -50.31
CA SER A 198 -12.99 31.89 -50.90
C SER A 198 -11.77 32.49 -51.61
N ARG A 199 -10.72 31.66 -51.71
CA ARG A 199 -9.64 31.60 -52.74
C ARG A 199 -8.54 32.67 -52.70
N SER A 200 -7.25 32.41 -52.98
CA SER A 200 -6.47 31.19 -53.31
C SER A 200 -4.99 31.61 -53.53
N ALA A 201 -4.01 30.82 -53.05
CA ALA A 201 -2.82 30.34 -53.80
C ALA A 201 -1.69 29.84 -52.85
N ALA A 202 -1.43 28.53 -52.92
CA ALA A 202 -0.25 27.82 -52.39
C ALA A 202 0.91 27.82 -53.44
N PRO A 203 2.14 27.28 -53.19
CA PRO A 203 2.46 25.88 -52.78
C PRO A 203 3.53 25.75 -51.63
N ALA A 204 3.33 24.94 -50.57
CA ALA A 204 3.68 23.49 -50.33
C ALA A 204 5.19 23.18 -50.09
N PRO A 205 5.62 22.10 -49.37
CA PRO A 205 4.92 21.14 -48.46
C PRO A 205 5.69 20.71 -47.17
N LEU A 206 5.02 19.99 -46.24
CA LEU A 206 5.44 18.75 -45.51
C LEU A 206 5.00 18.70 -44.04
N GLY A 207 4.25 17.65 -43.69
CA GLY A 207 4.12 17.10 -42.33
C GLY A 207 2.70 17.05 -41.79
N ASN A 208 1.94 16.03 -42.20
CA ASN A 208 0.54 15.82 -41.80
C ASN A 208 0.41 15.48 -40.31
N GLU A 209 -0.55 16.15 -39.65
CA GLU A 209 -1.19 15.77 -38.40
C GLU A 209 -1.88 14.41 -38.54
N GLU A 210 -1.33 13.39 -37.88
CA GLU A 210 -1.92 12.06 -37.73
C GLU A 210 -2.73 12.06 -36.42
N ALA A 211 -4.03 11.76 -36.52
CA ALA A 211 -4.95 11.79 -35.38
C ALA A 211 -4.51 10.81 -34.27
N PRO A 212 -4.78 11.09 -32.98
CA PRO A 212 -4.25 10.32 -31.83
C PRO A 212 -4.60 8.82 -31.82
N HIS A 213 -5.57 8.37 -32.61
CA HIS A 213 -5.92 6.95 -32.75
C HIS A 213 -4.94 6.16 -33.65
N GLU A 214 -4.37 6.76 -34.70
CA GLU A 214 -3.39 6.07 -35.58
C GLU A 214 -2.03 5.92 -34.90
N ALA A 215 -1.60 6.93 -34.13
CA ALA A 215 -0.37 6.85 -33.33
C ALA A 215 -0.42 5.72 -32.29
N THR A 216 -1.60 5.46 -31.72
CA THR A 216 -1.80 4.37 -30.75
C THR A 216 -1.80 3.01 -31.44
N GLN A 217 -2.40 2.88 -32.63
CA GLN A 217 -2.38 1.63 -33.41
C GLN A 217 -0.98 1.29 -33.93
N ARG A 218 -0.20 2.30 -34.34
CA ARG A 218 1.17 2.11 -34.81
C ARG A 218 2.12 1.63 -33.70
N LEU A 219 1.91 2.11 -32.47
CA LEU A 219 2.64 1.62 -31.29
C LEU A 219 2.32 0.17 -30.94
N ILE A 220 1.08 -0.27 -31.19
CA ILE A 220 0.67 -1.67 -30.96
C ILE A 220 1.28 -2.59 -32.03
N ASP A 221 1.25 -2.19 -33.31
CA ASP A 221 1.89 -2.94 -34.41
C ASP A 221 3.42 -3.06 -34.23
N ASP A 222 4.09 -1.99 -33.78
CA ASP A 222 5.55 -2.00 -33.55
C ASP A 222 5.96 -2.97 -32.42
N VAL A 223 5.14 -3.09 -31.36
CA VAL A 223 5.39 -4.02 -30.25
C VAL A 223 5.19 -5.47 -30.71
N GLU A 224 4.17 -5.74 -31.52
CA GLU A 224 3.92 -7.08 -32.09
C GLU A 224 5.03 -7.49 -33.06
N ALA A 225 5.58 -6.55 -33.84
CA ALA A 225 6.74 -6.79 -34.71
C ALA A 225 8.03 -7.11 -33.92
N LEU A 226 8.17 -6.58 -32.70
CA LEU A 226 9.30 -6.85 -31.81
C LEU A 226 9.21 -8.21 -31.12
N GLU A 227 8.00 -8.72 -30.85
CA GLU A 227 7.79 -10.07 -30.27
C GLU A 227 8.00 -11.20 -31.29
N VAL A 228 7.87 -10.92 -32.60
CA VAL A 228 7.95 -11.94 -33.67
C VAL A 228 9.38 -12.20 -34.17
N ARG A 229 10.44 -11.64 -33.57
CA ARG A 229 11.83 -12.00 -33.94
C ARG A 229 12.25 -13.31 -33.24
N PRO A 230 12.27 -14.48 -33.92
CA PRO A 230 12.74 -15.69 -33.29
C PRO A 230 14.26 -15.61 -33.10
N THR A 231 14.72 -15.93 -31.89
CA THR A 231 16.13 -16.19 -31.57
C THR A 231 16.62 -17.41 -32.36
N GLY A 232 16.94 -17.18 -33.63
CA GLY A 232 17.60 -18.14 -34.51
C GLY A 232 19.10 -18.16 -34.24
N ALA A 233 19.54 -19.11 -33.42
CA ALA A 233 20.93 -19.48 -33.26
C ALA A 233 21.51 -19.97 -34.59
N GLY A 234 22.36 -19.14 -35.22
CA GLY A 234 23.15 -19.50 -36.39
C GLY A 234 24.61 -19.66 -36.02
N SER A 235 25.05 -20.90 -35.89
CA SER A 235 26.45 -21.34 -35.84
C SER A 235 27.24 -20.99 -37.11
N HIS A 236 28.46 -20.46 -37.01
CA HIS A 236 29.69 -21.05 -37.61
C HIS A 236 30.94 -20.15 -37.48
N SER A 237 32.02 -20.80 -37.03
CA SER A 237 33.42 -20.67 -37.49
C SER A 237 34.31 -19.48 -37.10
N ALA A 238 35.26 -19.79 -36.19
CA ALA A 238 36.67 -19.36 -36.24
C ALA A 238 37.34 -19.84 -37.56
N PRO A 239 38.55 -19.38 -38.03
CA PRO A 239 39.77 -19.24 -37.21
C PRO A 239 40.86 -18.22 -37.69
N VAL A 240 41.99 -18.24 -36.97
CA VAL A 240 43.40 -17.95 -37.35
C VAL A 240 43.96 -16.53 -37.15
N LEU A 241 44.94 -16.46 -36.23
CA LEU A 241 45.99 -15.44 -36.05
C LEU A 241 47.16 -15.69 -37.03
N PRO A 242 47.90 -14.65 -37.44
CA PRO A 242 49.30 -14.79 -37.82
C PRO A 242 50.26 -14.21 -36.76
N ALA A 243 51.50 -14.71 -36.87
CA ALA A 243 52.63 -14.67 -35.93
C ALA A 243 53.20 -13.30 -35.55
#